data_AF-A0A7C3G5D5-F1
#
_entry.id   AF-A0A7C3G5D5-F1
#
_cell.length_a   1.000
_cell.length_b   1.000
_cell.length_c   1.000
_cell.angle_alpha   90.00
_cell.angle_beta   90.00
_cell.angle_gamma   90.00
#
_symmetry.space_group_name_H-M   'P 1'
#
loop_
_entity.id
_entity.type
_entity.pdbx_description
1 polymer ?
#
loop_
_entity_poly.entity_id
_entity_poly.type
_entity_poly.pdbx_seq_one_letter_code
_entity_poly.pdbx_strand_id
1 'polypeptide(L)'
;LLKAIAILSYGVSIFLIGAILAELRPQWKMTGMLAFAWNPLVLLETAQNGHNDMLMATLMLASLWALVKGKHAWVMPLLAMSVLVKFMTVLVAPLFALYLSSMQYAVCSKRERRKAKGERMKAKGNFTRSPAHRPTCSSTPPLPHPLTPLLLRALAHLLIFALLVILPMLPLWPGLENWAVLRANSGAGRSALALMVLMLRDFSGTSAAFSMSRLTLHGLWAGIILFLIWKIWRELRTTKDDHYPLTNALIFLSWTVLFWYVLLAAPVFHGWYLLWFIPLAILLPPSDRKAERRVKYAIRPFAHSPFAATLVFSFTALLVIPYFETLRVWFPILLENHLLGHLIGVTLLLLPPTIIFWRNTT
;
A
#
# COMPACT_ATOMS: atom_id res chain seq x y z
N LEU A 1 20.17 7.47 -20.81
CA LEU A 1 20.26 6.46 -19.72
C LEU A 1 18.96 6.33 -18.92
N LEU A 2 18.48 7.37 -18.23
CA LEU A 2 17.28 7.28 -17.35
C LEU A 2 16.01 6.76 -18.06
N LYS A 3 15.71 7.23 -19.28
CA LYS A 3 14.57 6.70 -20.06
C LYS A 3 14.67 5.20 -20.33
N ALA A 4 15.87 4.69 -20.65
CA ALA A 4 16.08 3.27 -20.86
C ALA A 4 15.84 2.46 -19.58
N ILE A 5 16.30 2.98 -18.43
CA ILE A 5 16.04 2.37 -17.11
C ILE A 5 14.52 2.36 -16.83
N ALA A 6 13.81 3.46 -17.09
CA ALA A 6 12.37 3.56 -16.89
C ALA A 6 11.60 2.57 -17.78
N ILE A 7 11.95 2.44 -19.06
CA ILE A 7 11.34 1.50 -20.01
C ILE A 7 11.62 0.05 -19.60
N LEU A 8 12.86 -0.27 -19.20
CA LEU A 8 13.21 -1.60 -18.70
C LEU A 8 12.41 -1.94 -17.44
N SER A 9 12.33 -0.99 -16.50
CA SER A 9 11.56 -1.11 -15.27
C SER A 9 10.07 -1.35 -15.55
N TYR A 10 9.51 -0.65 -16.54
CA TYR A 10 8.14 -0.86 -17.00
C TYR A 10 7.93 -2.30 -17.53
N GLY A 11 8.83 -2.80 -18.37
CA GLY A 11 8.77 -4.19 -18.85
C GLY A 11 8.84 -5.23 -17.72
N VAL A 12 9.77 -5.02 -16.76
CA VAL A 12 9.89 -5.87 -15.58
C VAL A 12 8.65 -5.80 -14.70
N SER A 13 8.04 -4.62 -14.55
CA SER A 13 6.79 -4.44 -13.80
C SER A 13 5.63 -5.23 -14.42
N ILE A 14 5.47 -5.23 -15.75
CA ILE A 14 4.48 -6.07 -16.43
C ILE A 14 4.69 -7.54 -16.09
N PHE A 15 5.95 -8.02 -16.20
CA PHE A 15 6.30 -9.40 -15.87
C PHE A 15 5.99 -9.74 -14.41
N LEU A 16 6.38 -8.88 -13.46
CA LEU A 16 6.14 -9.08 -12.04
C LEU A 16 4.65 -9.11 -11.70
N ILE A 17 3.85 -8.22 -12.29
CA ILE A 17 2.38 -8.25 -12.16
C ILE A 17 1.84 -9.60 -12.64
N GLY A 18 2.25 -10.04 -13.83
CA GLY A 18 1.87 -11.35 -14.37
C GLY A 18 2.29 -12.51 -13.47
N ALA A 19 3.49 -12.47 -12.90
CA ALA A 19 4.01 -13.50 -12.02
C ALA A 19 3.29 -13.53 -10.67
N ILE A 20 2.95 -12.36 -10.10
CA ILE A 20 2.16 -12.27 -8.86
C ILE A 20 0.74 -12.78 -9.10
N LEU A 21 0.09 -12.34 -10.20
CA LEU A 21 -1.25 -12.79 -10.54
C LEU A 21 -1.29 -14.28 -10.89
N ALA A 22 -0.25 -14.84 -11.51
CA ALA A 22 -0.18 -16.28 -11.76
C ALA A 22 -0.28 -17.11 -10.46
N GLU A 23 0.24 -16.60 -9.35
CA GLU A 23 0.22 -17.28 -8.05
C GLU A 23 -1.07 -16.99 -7.27
N LEU A 24 -1.53 -15.74 -7.30
CA LEU A 24 -2.66 -15.32 -6.50
C LEU A 24 -4.01 -15.57 -7.19
N ARG A 25 -4.08 -15.35 -8.51
CA ARG A 25 -5.33 -15.32 -9.29
C ARG A 25 -5.04 -15.60 -10.78
N PRO A 26 -4.72 -16.85 -11.17
CA PRO A 26 -4.28 -17.18 -12.52
C PRO A 26 -5.22 -16.66 -13.63
N GLN A 27 -6.52 -16.68 -13.38
CA GLN A 27 -7.55 -16.22 -14.32
C GLN A 27 -7.47 -14.72 -14.66
N TRP A 28 -6.84 -13.91 -13.81
CA TRP A 28 -6.66 -12.46 -14.04
C TRP A 28 -5.28 -12.10 -14.58
N LYS A 29 -4.37 -13.07 -14.73
CA LYS A 29 -2.98 -12.83 -15.14
C LYS A 29 -2.88 -11.98 -16.40
N MET A 30 -3.50 -12.44 -17.49
CA MET A 30 -3.41 -11.77 -18.78
C MET A 30 -4.08 -10.40 -18.74
N THR A 31 -5.29 -10.33 -18.19
CA THR A 31 -6.05 -9.09 -18.06
C THR A 31 -5.29 -8.05 -17.24
N GLY A 32 -4.64 -8.43 -16.13
CA GLY A 32 -3.87 -7.52 -15.31
C GLY A 32 -2.59 -7.03 -15.99
N MET A 33 -1.87 -7.92 -16.70
CA MET A 33 -0.71 -7.54 -17.51
C MET A 33 -1.09 -6.54 -18.61
N LEU A 34 -2.15 -6.83 -19.37
CA LEU A 34 -2.63 -5.95 -20.44
C LEU A 34 -3.17 -4.62 -19.90
N ALA A 35 -3.91 -4.65 -18.78
CA ALA A 35 -4.39 -3.43 -18.14
C ALA A 35 -3.23 -2.51 -17.72
N PHE A 36 -2.14 -3.07 -17.18
CA PHE A 36 -0.97 -2.27 -16.84
C PHE A 36 -0.22 -1.80 -18.08
N ALA A 37 0.02 -2.70 -19.03
CA ALA A 37 0.80 -2.44 -20.23
C ALA A 37 0.14 -1.36 -21.10
N TRP A 38 -1.17 -1.45 -21.30
CA TRP A 38 -1.93 -0.47 -22.09
C TRP A 38 -2.52 0.68 -21.27
N ASN A 39 -2.06 0.89 -20.04
CA ASN A 39 -2.44 2.10 -19.32
C ASN A 39 -1.77 3.33 -19.99
N PRO A 40 -2.54 4.27 -20.59
CA PRO A 40 -1.96 5.40 -21.30
C PRO A 40 -1.13 6.30 -20.39
N LEU A 41 -1.53 6.46 -19.13
CA LEU A 41 -0.75 7.22 -18.16
C LEU A 41 0.61 6.55 -17.90
N VAL A 42 0.62 5.23 -17.72
CA VAL A 42 1.86 4.49 -17.48
C VAL A 42 2.79 4.65 -18.68
N LEU A 43 2.28 4.53 -19.90
CA LEU A 43 3.06 4.70 -21.11
C LEU A 43 3.64 6.12 -21.24
N LEU A 44 2.82 7.16 -21.03
CA LEU A 44 3.25 8.56 -21.11
C LEU A 44 4.32 8.88 -20.04
N GLU A 45 4.05 8.55 -18.77
CA GLU A 45 4.95 8.93 -17.68
C GLU A 45 6.27 8.12 -17.68
N THR A 46 6.26 6.91 -18.24
CA THR A 46 7.47 6.08 -18.30
C THR A 46 8.24 6.21 -19.59
N ALA A 47 7.59 6.03 -20.75
CA ALA A 47 8.27 5.98 -22.03
C ALA A 47 8.58 7.39 -22.56
N GLN A 48 7.63 8.32 -22.45
CA GLN A 48 7.81 9.69 -22.92
C GLN A 48 8.62 10.52 -21.91
N ASN A 49 8.17 10.57 -20.66
CA ASN A 49 8.78 11.43 -19.64
C ASN A 49 10.02 10.80 -18.98
N GLY A 50 10.07 9.47 -18.81
CA GLY A 50 11.22 8.79 -18.20
C GLY A 50 11.30 8.93 -16.69
N HIS A 51 10.16 9.05 -16.00
CA HIS A 51 10.15 9.18 -14.54
C HIS A 51 10.72 7.96 -13.83
N ASN A 52 11.59 8.19 -12.85
CA ASN A 52 12.21 7.15 -12.03
C ASN A 52 11.22 6.43 -11.09
N ASP A 53 10.01 6.98 -10.93
CA ASP A 53 8.87 6.41 -10.22
C ASP A 53 8.57 4.96 -10.67
N MET A 54 8.81 4.63 -11.93
CA MET A 54 8.63 3.26 -12.41
C MET A 54 9.66 2.28 -11.85
N LEU A 55 10.92 2.70 -11.67
CA LEU A 55 11.94 1.85 -11.05
C LEU A 55 11.60 1.59 -9.58
N MET A 56 11.15 2.64 -8.86
CA MET A 56 10.61 2.51 -7.50
C MET A 56 9.46 1.49 -7.46
N ALA A 57 8.45 1.65 -8.32
CA ALA A 57 7.31 0.74 -8.39
C ALA A 57 7.74 -0.71 -8.71
N THR A 58 8.71 -0.90 -9.60
CA THR A 58 9.25 -2.21 -9.96
C THR A 58 9.89 -2.90 -8.77
N LEU A 59 10.69 -2.19 -7.97
CA LEU A 59 11.34 -2.73 -6.77
C LEU A 59 10.33 -3.08 -5.67
N MET A 60 9.29 -2.26 -5.50
CA MET A 60 8.17 -2.58 -4.61
C MET A 60 7.43 -3.85 -5.08
N LEU A 61 7.14 -3.97 -6.38
CA LEU A 61 6.54 -5.19 -6.94
C LEU A 61 7.45 -6.40 -6.77
N ALA A 62 8.77 -6.24 -6.92
CA ALA A 62 9.73 -7.32 -6.71
C ALA A 62 9.72 -7.80 -5.26
N SER A 63 9.64 -6.88 -4.29
CA SER A 63 9.45 -7.20 -2.88
C SER A 63 8.16 -8.00 -2.64
N LEU A 64 7.05 -7.57 -3.24
CA LEU A 64 5.78 -8.29 -3.16
C LEU A 64 5.84 -9.66 -3.86
N TRP A 65 6.50 -9.78 -5.00
CA TRP A 65 6.70 -11.05 -5.68
C TRP A 65 7.55 -12.01 -4.85
N ALA A 66 8.64 -11.52 -4.25
CA ALA A 66 9.46 -12.31 -3.32
C ALA A 66 8.63 -12.81 -2.15
N LEU A 67 7.73 -11.97 -1.63
CA LEU A 67 6.79 -12.35 -0.57
C LEU A 67 5.86 -13.49 -0.99
N VAL A 68 5.23 -13.35 -2.17
CA VAL A 68 4.32 -14.36 -2.74
C VAL A 68 5.04 -15.68 -3.00
N LYS A 69 6.29 -15.64 -3.43
CA LYS A 69 7.15 -16.82 -3.63
C LYS A 69 7.75 -17.40 -2.34
N GLY A 70 7.43 -16.84 -1.17
CA GLY A 70 8.00 -17.30 0.11
C GLY A 70 9.48 -16.94 0.32
N LYS A 71 10.06 -16.10 -0.53
CA LYS A 71 11.46 -15.63 -0.46
C LYS A 71 11.61 -14.48 0.54
N HIS A 72 11.26 -14.74 1.80
CA HIS A 72 11.14 -13.71 2.85
C HIS A 72 12.40 -12.87 3.08
N ALA A 73 13.59 -13.45 2.92
CA ALA A 73 14.87 -12.75 3.10
C ALA A 73 15.05 -11.57 2.13
N TRP A 74 14.43 -11.61 0.94
CA TRP A 74 14.58 -10.59 -0.09
C TRP A 74 13.55 -9.46 0.01
N VAL A 75 12.51 -9.63 0.84
CA VAL A 75 11.38 -8.70 0.92
C VAL A 75 11.82 -7.31 1.40
N MET A 76 12.50 -7.24 2.56
CA MET A 76 12.95 -5.97 3.12
C MET A 76 14.08 -5.32 2.31
N PRO A 77 15.09 -6.06 1.80
CA PRO A 77 16.09 -5.49 0.90
C PRO A 77 15.51 -4.86 -0.37
N LEU A 78 14.60 -5.54 -1.06
CA LEU A 78 13.98 -5.00 -2.27
C LEU A 78 13.13 -3.76 -1.98
N LEU A 79 12.44 -3.74 -0.83
CA LEU A 79 11.68 -2.57 -0.41
C LEU A 79 12.59 -1.41 0.00
N ALA A 80 13.72 -1.68 0.66
CA ALA A 80 14.72 -0.68 0.99
C ALA A 80 15.32 -0.06 -0.28
N MET A 81 15.64 -0.89 -1.29
CA MET A 81 16.09 -0.40 -2.60
C MET A 81 15.03 0.50 -3.26
N SER A 82 13.75 0.14 -3.15
CA SER A 82 12.65 0.99 -3.61
C SER A 82 12.66 2.37 -2.93
N VAL A 83 12.86 2.42 -1.61
CA VAL A 83 12.96 3.67 -0.83
C VAL A 83 14.17 4.50 -1.25
N LEU A 84 15.31 3.86 -1.52
CA LEU A 84 16.52 4.53 -1.99
C LEU A 84 16.34 5.17 -3.37
N VAL A 85 15.47 4.62 -4.23
CA VAL A 85 15.07 5.27 -5.49
C VAL A 85 14.14 6.44 -5.21
N LYS A 86 13.11 6.20 -4.38
CA LYS A 86 12.15 7.23 -3.97
C LYS A 86 11.49 6.86 -2.64
N PHE A 87 11.60 7.78 -1.67
CA PHE A 87 11.28 7.48 -0.27
C PHE A 87 9.82 7.07 -0.01
N MET A 88 8.89 7.31 -0.94
CA MET A 88 7.45 7.09 -0.75
C MET A 88 7.08 5.67 -0.33
N THR A 89 7.84 4.67 -0.78
CA THR A 89 7.59 3.27 -0.40
C THR A 89 7.94 2.94 1.06
N VAL A 90 8.54 3.88 1.80
CA VAL A 90 8.72 3.76 3.25
C VAL A 90 7.38 3.63 3.98
N LEU A 91 6.33 4.25 3.44
CA LEU A 91 4.99 4.26 4.02
C LEU A 91 4.38 2.86 4.13
N VAL A 92 4.79 1.93 3.26
CA VAL A 92 4.28 0.55 3.28
C VAL A 92 5.17 -0.42 4.05
N ALA A 93 6.38 -0.02 4.45
CA ALA A 93 7.33 -0.89 5.15
C ALA A 93 6.79 -1.50 6.47
N PRO A 94 6.07 -0.75 7.33
CA PRO A 94 5.46 -1.33 8.53
C PRO A 94 4.48 -2.48 8.22
N LEU A 95 3.74 -2.37 7.12
CA LEU A 95 2.79 -3.41 6.72
C LEU A 95 3.51 -4.70 6.30
N PHE A 96 4.58 -4.57 5.52
CA PHE A 96 5.41 -5.70 5.13
C PHE A 96 6.09 -6.36 6.34
N ALA A 97 6.55 -5.57 7.32
CA ALA A 97 7.20 -6.09 8.52
C ALA A 97 6.23 -6.87 9.42
N LEU A 98 5.01 -6.34 9.61
CA LEU A 98 3.94 -7.02 10.33
C LEU A 98 3.53 -8.32 9.63
N TYR A 99 3.43 -8.31 8.29
CA TYR A 99 3.12 -9.49 7.50
C TYR A 99 4.18 -10.59 7.66
N LEU A 100 5.47 -10.25 7.52
CA LEU A 100 6.55 -11.23 7.67
C LEU A 100 6.55 -11.86 9.07
N SER A 101 6.31 -11.03 10.08
CA SER A 101 6.29 -11.45 11.47
C SER A 101 5.12 -12.39 11.76
N SER A 102 3.94 -12.15 11.18
CA SER A 102 2.77 -13.01 11.36
C SER A 102 2.94 -14.36 10.64
N MET A 103 3.57 -14.38 9.47
CA MET A 103 3.88 -15.62 8.74
C MET A 103 4.85 -16.51 9.50
N GLN A 104 5.96 -15.95 9.98
CA GLN A 104 6.94 -16.71 10.77
C GLN A 104 6.34 -17.23 12.08
N TYR A 105 5.42 -16.47 12.67
CA TYR A 105 4.70 -16.88 13.88
C TYR A 105 3.78 -18.08 13.61
N ALA A 106 3.00 -18.05 12.53
CA ALA A 106 2.10 -19.15 12.14
C ALA A 106 2.87 -20.46 11.88
N VAL A 107 4.04 -20.39 11.24
CA VAL A 107 4.90 -21.56 10.99
C VAL A 107 5.41 -22.16 12.30
N CYS A 108 5.87 -21.34 13.25
CA CYS A 108 6.37 -21.78 14.55
C CYS A 108 5.27 -22.49 15.36
N SER A 109 4.09 -21.86 15.43
CA SER A 109 2.93 -22.43 16.14
C SER A 109 2.48 -23.77 15.57
N LYS A 110 2.44 -23.93 14.24
CA LYS A 110 2.12 -25.21 13.59
C LYS A 110 3.15 -26.30 13.93
N ARG A 111 4.44 -25.96 14.01
CA ARG A 111 5.52 -26.90 14.37
C ARG A 111 5.39 -27.38 15.82
N GLU A 112 5.10 -26.49 16.76
CA GLU A 112 4.87 -26.82 18.17
C GLU A 112 3.65 -27.72 18.35
N ARG A 113 2.53 -27.41 17.68
CA ARG A 113 1.32 -28.26 17.69
C ARG A 113 1.60 -29.68 17.16
N ARG A 114 2.42 -29.80 16.10
CA ARG A 114 2.83 -31.10 15.55
C ARG A 114 3.70 -31.88 16.54
N LYS A 115 4.67 -31.22 17.20
CA LYS A 115 5.49 -31.84 18.25
C LYS A 115 4.64 -32.35 19.42
N ALA A 116 3.77 -31.50 19.97
CA ALA A 116 2.87 -31.86 21.06
C ALA A 116 1.91 -33.02 20.68
N LYS A 117 1.40 -33.04 19.45
CA LYS A 117 0.58 -34.15 18.93
C LYS A 117 1.38 -35.46 18.85
N GLY A 118 2.63 -35.38 18.38
CA GLY A 118 3.55 -36.54 18.31
C GLY A 118 3.89 -37.11 19.69
N GLU A 119 4.17 -36.23 20.67
CA GLU A 119 4.42 -36.63 22.06
C GLU A 119 3.19 -37.27 22.70
N ARG A 120 1.99 -36.72 22.47
CA ARG A 120 0.72 -37.31 22.95
C ARG A 120 0.42 -38.67 22.31
N MET A 121 0.81 -38.88 21.05
CA MET A 121 0.68 -40.19 20.40
C MET A 121 1.68 -41.21 20.96
N LYS A 122 2.94 -40.81 21.19
CA LYS A 122 3.95 -41.67 21.85
C LYS A 122 3.53 -42.05 23.28
N ALA A 123 3.01 -41.10 24.06
CA ALA A 123 2.50 -41.36 25.40
C ALA A 123 1.32 -42.35 25.42
N LYS A 124 0.46 -42.35 24.38
CA LYS A 124 -0.62 -43.33 24.22
C LYS A 124 -0.13 -44.71 23.76
N GLY A 125 0.97 -44.78 23.01
CA GLY A 125 1.53 -46.04 22.51
C GLY A 125 2.25 -46.88 23.56
N ASN A 126 2.78 -46.25 24.61
CA ASN A 126 3.48 -46.93 25.72
C ASN A 126 2.56 -47.29 26.90
N PHE A 127 1.24 -47.11 26.79
CA PHE A 127 0.31 -47.50 27.85
C PHE A 127 -0.08 -48.97 27.67
N THR A 128 0.70 -49.86 28.28
CA THR A 128 0.25 -51.22 28.61
C THR A 128 -1.07 -51.11 29.38
N ARG A 129 -2.05 -51.91 28.98
CA ARG A 129 -3.43 -51.89 29.47
C ARG A 129 -3.49 -51.96 31.00
N SER A 130 -3.60 -50.82 31.67
CA SER A 130 -4.14 -50.76 33.04
C SER A 130 -5.50 -50.04 32.98
N PRO A 131 -6.60 -50.70 33.36
CA PRO A 131 -7.92 -50.10 33.35
C PRO A 131 -8.06 -49.11 34.52
N ALA A 132 -8.91 -48.11 34.33
CA ALA A 132 -9.38 -47.14 35.33
C ALA A 132 -8.49 -45.91 35.62
N HIS A 133 -8.54 -44.94 34.71
CA HIS A 133 -9.19 -43.65 34.99
C HIS A 133 -9.26 -42.85 33.69
N ARG A 134 -10.46 -42.41 33.28
CA ARG A 134 -10.60 -41.50 32.13
C ARG A 134 -10.08 -40.13 32.56
N PRO A 135 -8.94 -39.62 32.03
CA PRO A 135 -8.59 -38.24 32.26
C PRO A 135 -9.66 -37.39 31.56
N THR A 136 -10.45 -36.69 32.38
CA THR A 136 -11.34 -35.63 31.92
C THR A 136 -10.49 -34.64 31.12
N CYS A 137 -10.69 -34.61 29.79
CA CYS A 137 -10.08 -33.60 28.95
C CYS A 137 -10.62 -32.25 29.40
N SER A 138 -9.86 -31.53 30.22
CA SER A 138 -10.10 -30.11 30.46
C SER A 138 -9.95 -29.41 29.10
N SER A 139 -11.10 -28.99 28.57
CA SER A 139 -11.24 -28.21 27.36
C SER A 139 -10.86 -26.75 27.62
N THR A 140 -9.76 -26.49 28.32
CA THR A 140 -9.26 -25.12 28.47
C THR A 140 -8.84 -24.66 27.08
N PRO A 141 -9.52 -23.66 26.49
CA PRO A 141 -9.10 -23.12 25.23
C PRO A 141 -7.67 -22.59 25.41
N PRO A 142 -6.77 -22.78 24.44
CA PRO A 142 -5.43 -22.23 24.52
C PRO A 142 -5.54 -20.72 24.80
N LEU A 143 -4.90 -20.28 25.88
CA LEU A 143 -4.80 -18.86 26.26
C LEU A 143 -4.41 -18.03 25.02
N PRO A 144 -5.02 -16.84 24.83
CA PRO A 144 -4.67 -15.96 23.73
C PRO A 144 -3.16 -15.72 23.76
N HIS A 145 -2.50 -16.15 22.68
CA HIS A 145 -1.05 -16.09 22.59
C HIS A 145 -0.53 -14.65 22.78
N PRO A 146 0.61 -14.46 23.46
CA PRO A 146 1.11 -13.12 23.77
C PRO A 146 1.50 -12.35 22.51
N LEU A 147 1.15 -11.07 22.44
CA LEU A 147 1.40 -10.16 21.31
C LEU A 147 2.88 -9.73 21.22
N THR A 148 3.60 -9.81 22.33
CA THR A 148 5.00 -9.41 22.48
C THR A 148 5.95 -10.04 21.46
N PRO A 149 5.94 -11.37 21.17
CA PRO A 149 6.83 -11.96 20.17
C PRO A 149 6.56 -11.49 18.74
N LEU A 150 5.31 -11.16 18.39
CA LEU A 150 4.97 -10.66 17.05
C LEU A 150 5.53 -9.25 16.83
N LEU A 151 5.30 -8.37 17.80
CA LEU A 151 5.78 -6.98 17.75
C LEU A 151 7.30 -6.90 17.74
N LEU A 152 7.97 -7.69 18.58
CA LEU A 152 9.44 -7.72 18.63
C LEU A 152 10.05 -8.13 17.28
N ARG A 153 9.47 -9.11 16.60
CA ARG A 153 9.90 -9.51 15.24
C ARG A 153 9.64 -8.41 14.23
N ALA A 154 8.50 -7.73 14.29
CA ALA A 154 8.20 -6.64 13.37
C ALA A 154 9.20 -5.49 13.53
N LEU A 155 9.53 -5.14 14.78
CA LEU A 155 10.58 -4.17 15.09
C LEU A 155 11.96 -4.61 14.57
N ALA A 156 12.31 -5.89 14.68
CA ALA A 156 13.56 -6.40 14.11
C ALA A 156 13.62 -6.24 12.58
N HIS A 157 12.54 -6.57 11.85
CA HIS A 157 12.48 -6.35 10.40
C HIS A 157 12.58 -4.86 10.04
N LEU A 158 11.92 -3.99 10.81
CA LEU A 158 11.99 -2.54 10.61
C LEU A 158 13.38 -1.98 10.90
N LEU A 159 14.08 -2.50 11.91
CA LEU A 159 15.46 -2.12 12.19
C LEU A 159 16.39 -2.52 11.04
N ILE A 160 16.28 -3.75 10.54
CA ILE A 160 17.06 -4.21 9.38
C ILE A 160 16.76 -3.32 8.17
N PHE A 161 15.48 -3.06 7.90
CA PHE A 161 15.07 -2.17 6.82
C PHE A 161 15.65 -0.75 6.98
N ALA A 162 15.60 -0.18 8.18
CA ALA A 162 16.15 1.14 8.47
C ALA A 162 17.67 1.16 8.23
N LEU A 163 18.41 0.14 8.66
CA LEU A 163 19.84 0.02 8.38
C LEU A 163 20.13 -0.07 6.88
N LEU A 164 19.34 -0.84 6.13
CA LEU A 164 19.48 -0.97 4.68
C LEU A 164 19.21 0.34 3.92
N VAL A 165 18.42 1.25 4.50
CA VAL A 165 18.16 2.59 3.92
C VAL A 165 19.19 3.61 4.38
N ILE A 166 19.50 3.65 5.68
CA ILE A 166 20.34 4.69 6.29
C ILE A 166 21.81 4.49 5.94
N LEU A 167 22.34 3.26 6.01
CA LEU A 167 23.78 3.02 5.79
C LEU A 167 24.25 3.46 4.39
N PRO A 168 23.54 3.15 3.28
CA PRO A 168 23.94 3.63 1.95
C PRO A 168 23.81 5.15 1.79
N MET A 169 22.95 5.79 2.57
CA MET A 169 22.73 7.25 2.54
C MET A 169 23.68 8.02 3.45
N LEU A 170 24.33 7.37 4.41
CA LEU A 170 25.21 8.01 5.38
C LEU A 170 26.34 8.83 4.73
N PRO A 171 27.05 8.34 3.68
CA PRO A 171 28.07 9.14 3.00
C PRO A 171 27.52 10.36 2.24
N LEU A 172 26.22 10.37 1.94
CA LEU A 172 25.52 11.42 1.20
C LEU A 172 24.72 12.35 2.13
N TRP A 173 24.79 12.15 3.45
CA TRP A 173 24.00 12.89 4.42
C TRP A 173 24.46 14.35 4.50
N PRO A 174 23.62 15.33 4.14
CA PRO A 174 24.05 16.73 4.04
C PRO A 174 24.01 17.49 5.37
N GLY A 175 23.68 16.82 6.49
CA GLY A 175 23.33 17.46 7.76
C GLY A 175 21.82 17.69 7.90
N LEU A 176 21.35 17.93 9.12
CA LEU A 176 19.92 18.15 9.41
C LEU A 176 19.44 19.48 8.81
N GLU A 177 20.28 20.50 8.88
CA GLU A 177 20.05 21.86 8.38
C GLU A 177 19.88 21.92 6.86
N ASN A 178 20.52 20.99 6.13
CA ASN A 178 20.45 20.91 4.67
C ASN A 178 19.51 19.82 4.16
N TRP A 179 18.73 19.22 5.06
CA TRP A 179 17.85 18.14 4.65
C TRP A 179 16.69 18.69 3.82
N ALA A 180 16.75 18.43 2.51
CA ALA A 180 15.79 18.94 1.54
C ALA A 180 14.34 18.60 1.88
N VAL A 181 14.09 17.48 2.58
CA VAL A 181 12.75 17.06 3.02
C VAL A 181 12.11 18.08 3.96
N LEU A 182 12.90 18.74 4.81
CA LEU A 182 12.40 19.78 5.72
C LEU A 182 11.98 21.05 4.97
N ARG A 183 12.60 21.32 3.81
CA ARG A 183 12.30 22.51 2.97
C ARG A 183 11.27 22.22 1.87
N ALA A 184 11.12 20.97 1.45
CA ALA A 184 10.23 20.54 0.36
C ALA A 184 8.73 20.79 0.65
N ASN A 185 8.36 20.99 1.92
CA ASN A 185 7.00 21.26 2.35
C ASN A 185 6.60 22.75 2.37
N SER A 186 7.40 23.63 1.77
CA SER A 186 7.10 25.07 1.69
C SER A 186 6.09 25.42 0.59
N GLY A 187 5.89 24.54 -0.39
CA GLY A 187 4.92 24.73 -1.47
C GLY A 187 3.61 23.99 -1.23
N ALA A 188 2.50 24.58 -1.66
CA ALA A 188 1.23 23.89 -1.86
C ALA A 188 0.80 24.11 -3.30
N GLY A 189 0.51 23.03 -4.04
CA GLY A 189 0.11 23.16 -5.43
C GLY A 189 -0.71 21.98 -5.91
N ARG A 190 -1.85 22.24 -6.55
CA ARG A 190 -2.67 21.18 -7.19
C ARG A 190 -3.13 20.08 -6.21
N SER A 191 -3.20 20.35 -4.91
CA SER A 191 -3.49 19.37 -3.85
C SER A 191 -4.67 19.81 -2.96
N ALA A 192 -5.22 18.88 -2.17
CA ALA A 192 -6.22 19.19 -1.15
C ALA A 192 -5.70 20.21 -0.12
N LEU A 193 -4.39 20.16 0.19
CA LEU A 193 -3.73 21.12 1.06
C LEU A 193 -3.78 22.53 0.45
N ALA A 194 -3.49 22.68 -0.84
CA ALA A 194 -3.58 23.97 -1.51
C ALA A 194 -5.00 24.56 -1.45
N LEU A 195 -6.03 23.73 -1.68
CA LEU A 195 -7.43 24.16 -1.59
C LEU A 195 -7.77 24.65 -0.18
N MET A 196 -7.40 23.87 0.85
CA MET A 196 -7.69 24.22 2.24
C MET A 196 -6.94 25.48 2.69
N VAL A 197 -5.69 25.67 2.23
CA VAL A 197 -4.93 26.91 2.48
C VAL A 197 -5.62 28.11 1.82
N LEU A 198 -6.05 27.99 0.57
CA LEU A 198 -6.76 29.08 -0.13
C LEU A 198 -8.08 29.44 0.55
N MET A 199 -8.79 28.48 1.12
CA MET A 199 -10.03 28.72 1.88
C MET A 199 -9.79 29.40 3.22
N LEU A 200 -8.69 29.08 3.92
CA LEU A 200 -8.44 29.55 5.28
C LEU A 200 -7.60 30.83 5.36
N ARG A 201 -6.78 31.12 4.33
CA ARG A 201 -5.77 32.21 4.39
C ARG A 201 -6.37 33.58 4.65
N ASP A 202 -7.57 33.86 4.14
CA ASP A 202 -8.22 35.16 4.30
C ASP A 202 -8.75 35.36 5.74
N PHE A 203 -8.95 34.26 6.48
CA PHE A 203 -9.46 34.28 7.85
C PHE A 203 -8.36 34.23 8.91
N SER A 204 -7.30 33.45 8.70
CA SER A 204 -6.26 33.19 9.72
C SER A 204 -4.86 33.68 9.34
N GLY A 205 -4.69 34.21 8.13
CA GLY A 205 -3.38 34.52 7.56
C GLY A 205 -2.67 33.29 7.00
N THR A 206 -1.75 33.50 6.06
CA THR A 206 -1.13 32.42 5.26
C THR A 206 -0.43 31.36 6.12
N SER A 207 0.40 31.76 7.08
CA SER A 207 1.18 30.81 7.90
C SER A 207 0.29 29.92 8.78
N ALA A 208 -0.74 30.51 9.40
CA ALA A 208 -1.71 29.77 10.20
C ALA A 208 -2.56 28.85 9.31
N ALA A 209 -3.03 29.33 8.15
CA ALA A 209 -3.77 28.53 7.19
C ALA A 209 -2.98 27.29 6.72
N PHE A 210 -1.68 27.42 6.45
CA PHE A 210 -0.80 26.29 6.14
C PHE A 210 -0.71 25.29 7.28
N SER A 211 -0.49 25.78 8.51
CA SER A 211 -0.36 24.93 9.70
C SER A 211 -1.66 24.18 10.00
N MET A 212 -2.81 24.87 9.96
CA MET A 212 -4.13 24.29 10.14
C MET A 212 -4.43 23.24 9.06
N SER A 213 -4.21 23.58 7.79
CA SER A 213 -4.46 22.66 6.67
C SER A 213 -3.63 21.39 6.77
N ARG A 214 -2.34 21.53 7.10
CA ARG A 214 -1.43 20.40 7.27
C ARG A 214 -1.86 19.52 8.44
N LEU A 215 -2.15 20.12 9.60
CA LEU A 215 -2.57 19.38 10.78
C LEU A 215 -3.86 18.60 10.51
N THR A 216 -4.86 19.25 9.89
CA THR A 216 -6.14 18.60 9.57
C THR A 216 -5.96 17.47 8.58
N LEU A 217 -5.28 17.68 7.44
CA LEU A 217 -5.14 16.66 6.41
C LEU A 217 -4.23 15.51 6.85
N HIS A 218 -3.13 15.78 7.56
CA HIS A 218 -2.29 14.74 8.14
C HIS A 218 -3.03 13.97 9.24
N GLY A 219 -3.83 14.65 10.06
CA GLY A 219 -4.67 14.02 11.08
C GLY A 219 -5.72 13.09 10.46
N LEU A 220 -6.39 13.52 9.39
CA LEU A 220 -7.32 12.69 8.62
C LEU A 220 -6.62 11.48 8.01
N TRP A 221 -5.49 11.69 7.33
CA TRP A 221 -4.70 10.61 6.76
C TRP A 221 -4.24 9.61 7.85
N ALA A 222 -3.66 10.10 8.95
CA ALA A 222 -3.24 9.25 10.06
C ALA A 222 -4.42 8.48 10.68
N GLY A 223 -5.58 9.12 10.84
CA GLY A 223 -6.81 8.48 11.30
C GLY A 223 -7.25 7.33 10.39
N ILE A 224 -7.21 7.53 9.06
CA ILE A 224 -7.51 6.48 8.06
C ILE A 224 -6.51 5.32 8.21
N ILE A 225 -5.21 5.61 8.30
CA ILE A 225 -4.17 4.58 8.44
C ILE A 225 -4.35 3.78 9.74
N LEU A 226 -4.56 4.45 10.88
CA LEU A 226 -4.77 3.82 12.18
C LEU A 226 -6.03 2.95 12.18
N PHE A 227 -7.13 3.43 11.59
CA PHE A 227 -8.36 2.66 11.43
C PHE A 227 -8.13 1.39 10.61
N LEU A 228 -7.38 1.49 9.50
CA LEU A 228 -7.04 0.34 8.67
C LEU A 228 -6.15 -0.66 9.41
N ILE A 229 -5.10 -0.18 10.08
CA ILE A 229 -4.22 -1.00 10.94
C ILE A 229 -5.04 -1.77 11.98
N TRP A 230 -5.90 -1.06 12.71
CA TRP A 230 -6.80 -1.66 13.71
C TRP A 230 -7.72 -2.72 13.11
N LYS A 231 -8.30 -2.45 11.94
CA LYS A 231 -9.21 -3.38 11.26
C LYS A 231 -8.51 -4.69 10.89
N ILE A 232 -7.32 -4.62 10.29
CA ILE A 232 -6.54 -5.83 9.95
C ILE A 232 -6.15 -6.57 11.20
N TRP A 233 -5.71 -5.84 12.22
CA TRP A 233 -5.32 -6.44 13.49
C TRP A 233 -6.46 -7.24 14.11
N ARG A 234 -7.69 -6.71 14.01
CA ARG A 234 -8.91 -7.44 14.40
C ARG A 234 -9.14 -8.68 13.52
N GLU A 235 -8.98 -8.58 12.20
CA GLU A 235 -9.15 -9.70 11.26
C GLU A 235 -8.09 -10.82 11.47
N LEU A 236 -6.84 -10.44 11.71
CA LEU A 236 -5.73 -11.33 12.03
C LEU A 236 -5.99 -12.14 13.30
N ARG A 237 -6.69 -11.56 14.29
CA ARG A 237 -7.08 -12.29 15.51
C ARG A 237 -8.19 -13.32 15.25
N THR A 238 -9.05 -13.06 14.27
CA THR A 238 -10.21 -13.92 14.01
C THR A 238 -9.94 -15.04 13.01
N THR A 239 -8.94 -14.88 12.14
CA THR A 239 -8.67 -15.84 11.05
C THR A 239 -7.79 -16.98 11.56
N LYS A 240 -8.38 -18.17 11.77
CA LYS A 240 -7.68 -19.29 12.41
C LYS A 240 -6.76 -20.12 11.51
N ASP A 241 -6.92 -20.18 10.17
CA ASP A 241 -6.14 -21.15 9.40
C ASP A 241 -5.75 -20.82 7.93
N ASP A 242 -6.24 -19.75 7.29
CA ASP A 242 -5.92 -19.46 5.87
C ASP A 242 -4.92 -18.30 5.69
N HIS A 243 -3.85 -18.54 4.90
CA HIS A 243 -2.78 -17.55 4.61
C HIS A 243 -3.10 -16.66 3.40
N TYR A 244 -3.94 -17.13 2.49
CA TYR A 244 -4.41 -16.40 1.30
C TYR A 244 -5.09 -15.04 1.58
N PRO A 245 -5.92 -14.85 2.63
CA PRO A 245 -6.52 -13.55 2.91
C PRO A 245 -5.48 -12.48 3.29
N LEU A 246 -4.32 -12.88 3.84
CA LEU A 246 -3.38 -11.91 4.38
C LEU A 246 -2.58 -11.18 3.28
N THR A 247 -2.19 -11.88 2.20
CA THR A 247 -1.49 -11.22 1.08
C THR A 247 -2.38 -10.21 0.39
N ASN A 248 -3.66 -10.57 0.20
CA ASN A 248 -4.67 -9.66 -0.35
C ASN A 248 -4.87 -8.44 0.54
N ALA A 249 -4.92 -8.63 1.86
CA ALA A 249 -4.97 -7.53 2.81
C ALA A 249 -3.73 -6.64 2.68
N LEU A 250 -2.52 -7.20 2.62
CA LEU A 250 -1.28 -6.43 2.45
C LEU A 250 -1.34 -5.56 1.18
N ILE A 251 -1.68 -6.15 0.02
CA ILE A 251 -1.78 -5.41 -1.25
C ILE A 251 -2.80 -4.29 -1.14
N PHE A 252 -3.98 -4.59 -0.59
CA PHE A 252 -5.05 -3.61 -0.41
C PHE A 252 -4.60 -2.44 0.47
N LEU A 253 -3.93 -2.72 1.57
CA LEU A 253 -3.47 -1.69 2.50
C LEU A 253 -2.35 -0.88 1.91
N SER A 254 -1.35 -1.52 1.30
CA SER A 254 -0.27 -0.81 0.62
C SER A 254 -0.81 0.14 -0.43
N TRP A 255 -1.77 -0.32 -1.24
CA TRP A 255 -2.49 0.53 -2.18
C TRP A 255 -3.20 1.69 -1.47
N THR A 256 -3.94 1.40 -0.40
CA THR A 256 -4.74 2.38 0.35
C THR A 256 -3.87 3.45 0.99
N VAL A 257 -2.74 3.07 1.61
CA VAL A 257 -1.80 3.99 2.24
C VAL A 257 -1.23 4.96 1.21
N LEU A 258 -0.76 4.44 0.07
CA LEU A 258 -0.18 5.25 -0.99
C LEU A 258 -1.23 6.14 -1.66
N PHE A 259 -2.42 5.60 -1.93
CA PHE A 259 -3.54 6.34 -2.51
C PHE A 259 -3.93 7.54 -1.63
N TRP A 260 -4.25 7.30 -0.34
CA TRP A 260 -4.65 8.37 0.56
C TRP A 260 -3.51 9.32 0.89
N TYR A 261 -2.25 8.86 0.87
CA TYR A 261 -1.10 9.75 1.00
C TYR A 261 -1.06 10.74 -0.15
N VAL A 262 -1.12 10.25 -1.39
CA VAL A 262 -1.12 11.10 -2.59
C VAL A 262 -2.30 12.08 -2.59
N LEU A 263 -3.44 11.67 -2.05
CA LEU A 263 -4.66 12.47 -2.05
C LEU A 263 -4.72 13.54 -0.95
N LEU A 264 -4.30 13.20 0.27
CA LEU A 264 -4.49 14.06 1.45
C LEU A 264 -3.18 14.64 1.98
N ALA A 265 -2.12 13.86 1.99
CA ALA A 265 -0.87 14.23 2.66
C ALA A 265 0.17 14.84 1.71
N ALA A 266 0.09 14.54 0.41
CA ALA A 266 1.01 15.12 -0.56
C ALA A 266 0.73 16.63 -0.71
N PRO A 267 1.73 17.50 -0.43
CA PRO A 267 1.55 18.95 -0.53
C PRO A 267 1.39 19.41 -1.98
N VAL A 268 1.93 18.64 -2.93
CA VAL A 268 1.82 18.86 -4.36
C VAL A 268 1.43 17.56 -5.04
N PHE A 269 0.43 17.62 -5.93
CA PHE A 269 0.03 16.47 -6.74
C PHE A 269 0.59 16.58 -8.16
N HIS A 270 1.22 15.50 -8.62
CA HIS A 270 1.67 15.35 -10.00
C HIS A 270 1.09 14.07 -10.61
N GLY A 271 0.88 14.07 -11.93
CA GLY A 271 0.29 12.93 -12.67
C GLY A 271 1.03 11.61 -12.45
N TRP A 272 2.37 11.65 -12.44
CA TRP A 272 3.21 10.47 -12.23
C TRP A 272 3.11 9.88 -10.81
N TYR A 273 2.52 10.56 -9.82
CA TYR A 273 2.32 9.98 -8.48
C TYR A 273 1.37 8.78 -8.51
N LEU A 274 0.52 8.70 -9.53
CA LEU A 274 -0.39 7.57 -9.74
C LEU A 274 0.39 6.27 -10.05
N LEU A 275 1.63 6.37 -10.56
CA LEU A 275 2.51 5.20 -10.76
C LEU A 275 2.84 4.49 -9.45
N TRP A 276 2.70 5.15 -8.29
CA TRP A 276 3.03 4.57 -6.99
C TRP A 276 2.05 3.48 -6.59
N PHE A 277 0.80 3.57 -7.02
CA PHE A 277 -0.25 2.65 -6.57
C PHE A 277 -1.04 1.98 -7.70
N ILE A 278 -1.00 2.46 -8.95
CA ILE A 278 -1.61 1.75 -10.09
C ILE A 278 -1.20 0.27 -10.18
N PRO A 279 0.10 -0.10 -10.06
CA PRO A 279 0.50 -1.50 -10.10
C PRO A 279 -0.17 -2.33 -8.99
N LEU A 280 -0.33 -1.76 -7.79
CA LEU A 280 -1.03 -2.42 -6.69
C LEU A 280 -2.54 -2.49 -6.92
N ALA A 281 -3.12 -1.47 -7.55
CA ALA A 281 -4.55 -1.42 -7.90
C ALA A 281 -4.94 -2.59 -8.81
N ILE A 282 -4.06 -2.94 -9.75
CA ILE A 282 -4.23 -4.08 -10.67
C ILE A 282 -4.15 -5.42 -9.93
N LEU A 283 -3.40 -5.46 -8.83
CA LEU A 283 -3.26 -6.64 -7.98
C LEU A 283 -4.37 -6.76 -6.92
N LEU A 284 -5.34 -5.85 -6.86
CA LEU A 284 -6.45 -5.95 -5.93
C LEU A 284 -7.34 -7.17 -6.25
N PRO A 285 -7.88 -7.85 -5.24
CA PRO A 285 -8.81 -8.95 -5.46
C PRO A 285 -10.10 -8.42 -6.11
N PRO A 286 -10.69 -9.14 -7.07
CA PRO A 286 -12.01 -8.78 -7.59
C PRO A 286 -13.05 -8.89 -6.47
N SER A 287 -14.07 -8.03 -6.52
CA SER A 287 -15.28 -8.18 -5.70
C SER A 287 -16.03 -9.45 -6.17
N ASP A 288 -15.85 -10.56 -5.43
CA ASP A 288 -16.65 -11.76 -5.58
C ASP A 288 -17.69 -11.81 -4.46
N ARG A 289 -18.96 -11.63 -4.83
CA ARG A 289 -20.12 -11.68 -3.93
C ARG A 289 -20.20 -12.97 -3.09
N LYS A 290 -19.63 -14.09 -3.56
CA LYS A 290 -19.61 -15.36 -2.79
C LYS A 290 -18.49 -15.39 -1.75
N ALA A 291 -17.32 -14.84 -2.06
CA ALA A 291 -16.22 -14.68 -1.10
C ALA A 291 -16.56 -13.62 -0.03
N GLU A 292 -17.26 -12.55 -0.42
CA GLU A 292 -17.77 -11.51 0.47
C GLU A 292 -18.69 -12.06 1.58
N ARG A 293 -19.47 -13.12 1.32
CA ARG A 293 -20.31 -13.75 2.35
C ARG A 293 -19.53 -14.48 3.44
N ARG A 294 -18.31 -14.95 3.16
CA ARG A 294 -17.49 -15.69 4.15
C ARG A 294 -16.68 -14.77 5.05
N VAL A 295 -16.37 -13.56 4.59
CA VAL A 295 -15.61 -12.58 5.36
C VAL A 295 -16.55 -11.42 5.69
N LYS A 296 -17.30 -11.57 6.80
CA LYS A 296 -18.32 -10.61 7.29
C LYS A 296 -17.79 -9.18 7.53
N TYR A 297 -16.48 -8.99 7.46
CA TYR A 297 -15.78 -7.72 7.66
C TYR A 297 -14.89 -7.29 6.48
N ALA A 298 -14.85 -8.05 5.37
CA ALA A 298 -13.96 -7.78 4.25
C ALA A 298 -14.22 -6.37 3.69
N ILE A 299 -13.15 -5.59 3.59
CA ILE A 299 -13.16 -4.33 2.88
C ILE A 299 -13.57 -4.62 1.44
N ARG A 300 -14.70 -4.07 0.98
CA ARG A 300 -15.16 -4.23 -0.41
C ARG A 300 -14.04 -3.70 -1.31
N PRO A 301 -13.44 -4.53 -2.19
CA PRO A 301 -12.34 -4.09 -3.03
C PRO A 301 -12.79 -2.96 -3.96
N PHE A 302 -11.86 -2.04 -4.23
CA PHE A 302 -12.01 -0.84 -5.07
C PHE A 302 -12.57 -1.09 -6.48
N ALA A 303 -12.40 -2.30 -7.03
CA ALA A 303 -12.78 -2.59 -8.40
C ALA A 303 -13.25 -4.04 -8.60
N HIS A 304 -14.34 -4.20 -9.36
CA HIS A 304 -14.75 -5.50 -9.88
C HIS A 304 -13.72 -6.11 -10.86
N SER A 305 -12.85 -5.28 -11.46
CA SER A 305 -11.79 -5.73 -12.36
C SER A 305 -10.54 -4.83 -12.32
N PRO A 306 -9.32 -5.38 -12.51
CA PRO A 306 -8.08 -4.62 -12.69
C PRO A 306 -8.17 -3.55 -13.78
N PHE A 307 -9.01 -3.79 -14.80
CA PHE A 307 -9.24 -2.88 -15.91
C PHE A 307 -10.00 -1.62 -15.47
N ALA A 308 -11.01 -1.76 -14.59
CA ALA A 308 -11.74 -0.61 -14.07
C ALA A 308 -10.81 0.32 -13.27
N ALA A 309 -9.99 -0.23 -12.36
CA ALA A 309 -9.03 0.59 -11.62
C ALA A 309 -8.06 1.33 -12.55
N THR A 310 -7.56 0.64 -13.56
CA THR A 310 -6.69 1.20 -14.60
C THR A 310 -7.36 2.36 -15.31
N LEU A 311 -8.54 2.14 -15.91
CA LEU A 311 -9.28 3.17 -16.63
C LEU A 311 -9.53 4.40 -15.76
N VAL A 312 -9.94 4.20 -14.52
CA VAL A 312 -10.32 5.30 -13.62
C VAL A 312 -9.14 6.17 -13.31
N PHE A 313 -8.02 5.56 -12.95
CA PHE A 313 -6.81 6.32 -12.68
C PHE A 313 -6.22 6.95 -13.94
N SER A 314 -6.29 6.27 -15.09
CA SER A 314 -5.91 6.85 -16.38
C SER A 314 -6.77 8.06 -16.73
N PHE A 315 -8.09 7.96 -16.65
CA PHE A 315 -9.00 9.08 -16.91
C PHE A 315 -8.80 10.21 -15.91
N THR A 316 -8.67 9.90 -14.62
CA THR A 316 -8.37 10.90 -13.60
C THR A 316 -7.10 11.66 -13.95
N ALA A 317 -6.03 10.96 -14.32
CA ALA A 317 -4.77 11.59 -14.71
C ALA A 317 -4.90 12.41 -16.00
N LEU A 318 -5.55 11.85 -17.02
CA LEU A 318 -5.77 12.49 -18.31
C LEU A 318 -6.74 13.67 -18.23
N LEU A 319 -7.53 13.79 -17.17
CA LEU A 319 -8.32 14.99 -16.90
C LEU A 319 -7.50 16.00 -16.10
N VAL A 320 -6.77 15.54 -15.08
CA VAL A 320 -6.01 16.40 -14.17
C VAL A 320 -4.79 17.03 -14.85
N ILE A 321 -4.03 16.28 -15.64
CA ILE A 321 -2.82 16.78 -16.30
C ILE A 321 -3.18 17.89 -17.31
N PRO A 322 -4.06 17.69 -18.31
CA PRO A 322 -4.43 18.75 -19.25
C PRO A 322 -5.21 19.88 -18.57
N TYR A 323 -5.94 19.61 -17.48
CA TYR A 323 -6.59 20.68 -16.75
C TYR A 323 -5.58 21.69 -16.19
N PHE A 324 -4.56 21.19 -15.49
CA PHE A 324 -3.57 22.07 -14.86
C PHE A 324 -2.54 22.64 -15.86
N GLU A 325 -2.23 21.93 -16.94
CA GLU A 325 -1.23 22.37 -17.94
C GLU A 325 -1.84 23.14 -19.11
N THR A 326 -3.08 22.84 -19.52
CA THR A 326 -3.69 23.37 -20.75
C THR A 326 -4.90 24.23 -20.45
N LEU A 327 -5.96 23.68 -19.83
CA LEU A 327 -7.21 24.42 -19.63
C LEU A 327 -7.00 25.68 -18.79
N ARG A 328 -6.19 25.60 -17.74
CA ARG A 328 -5.92 26.78 -16.91
C ARG A 328 -5.25 27.90 -17.69
N VAL A 329 -4.38 27.57 -18.65
CA VAL A 329 -3.71 28.57 -19.50
C VAL A 329 -4.68 29.18 -20.51
N TRP A 330 -5.62 28.38 -21.02
CA TRP A 330 -6.55 28.80 -22.09
C TRP A 330 -7.75 29.60 -21.56
N PHE A 331 -8.04 29.50 -20.26
CA PHE A 331 -9.12 30.25 -19.60
C PHE A 331 -8.53 31.18 -18.53
N PRO A 332 -8.19 32.44 -18.86
CA PRO A 332 -7.53 33.40 -17.95
C PRO A 332 -8.25 33.55 -16.61
N ILE A 333 -9.58 33.45 -16.59
CA ILE A 333 -10.39 33.50 -15.36
C ILE A 333 -9.99 32.44 -14.32
N LEU A 334 -9.47 31.28 -14.74
CA LEU A 334 -8.99 30.21 -13.85
C LEU A 334 -7.56 30.47 -13.33
N LEU A 335 -6.81 31.35 -13.99
CA LEU A 335 -5.53 31.86 -13.49
C LEU A 335 -5.78 32.95 -12.45
N GLU A 336 -6.66 33.90 -12.76
CA GLU A 336 -7.01 35.01 -11.86
C GLU A 336 -7.70 34.52 -10.59
N ASN A 337 -8.63 33.57 -10.71
CA ASN A 337 -9.30 32.95 -9.57
C ASN A 337 -8.65 31.62 -9.18
N HIS A 338 -7.57 31.69 -8.41
CA HIS A 338 -6.83 30.51 -7.94
C HIS A 338 -7.70 29.51 -7.17
N LEU A 339 -8.69 29.98 -6.40
CA LEU A 339 -9.59 29.12 -5.65
C LEU A 339 -10.47 28.29 -6.59
N LEU A 340 -11.11 28.94 -7.56
CA LEU A 340 -11.94 28.27 -8.57
C LEU A 340 -11.10 27.28 -9.40
N GLY A 341 -9.89 27.70 -9.79
CA GLY A 341 -8.94 26.86 -10.49
C GLY A 341 -8.57 25.59 -9.71
N HIS A 342 -8.32 25.68 -8.40
CA HIS A 342 -8.03 24.50 -7.59
C HIS A 342 -9.28 23.67 -7.29
N LEU A 343 -10.44 24.30 -7.10
CA LEU A 343 -11.70 23.61 -6.82
C LEU A 343 -12.07 22.65 -7.95
N ILE A 344 -12.01 23.12 -9.19
CA ILE A 344 -12.30 22.28 -10.36
C ILE A 344 -11.26 21.16 -10.48
N GLY A 345 -9.96 21.49 -10.39
CA GLY A 345 -8.89 20.50 -10.55
C GLY A 345 -8.89 19.41 -9.47
N VAL A 346 -9.11 19.78 -8.22
CA VAL A 346 -9.20 18.84 -7.08
C VAL A 346 -10.47 17.98 -7.20
N THR A 347 -11.59 18.55 -7.63
CA THR A 347 -12.80 17.75 -7.90
C THR A 347 -12.57 16.76 -9.04
N LEU A 348 -11.92 17.15 -10.14
CA LEU A 348 -11.58 16.23 -11.23
C LEU A 348 -10.64 15.09 -10.78
N LEU A 349 -9.77 15.37 -9.80
CA LEU A 349 -8.90 14.37 -9.18
C LEU A 349 -9.68 13.40 -8.27
N LEU A 350 -10.64 13.92 -7.50
CA LEU A 350 -11.36 13.16 -6.47
C LEU A 350 -12.58 12.42 -7.00
N LEU A 351 -13.29 13.01 -7.95
CA LEU A 351 -14.63 12.56 -8.35
C LEU A 351 -14.62 11.18 -9.02
N PRO A 352 -13.75 10.88 -10.02
CA PRO A 352 -13.78 9.57 -10.66
C PRO A 352 -13.46 8.42 -9.70
N PRO A 353 -12.43 8.51 -8.84
CA PRO A 353 -12.22 7.50 -7.80
C PRO A 353 -13.39 7.40 -6.81
N THR A 354 -13.93 8.52 -6.33
CA THR A 354 -14.99 8.52 -5.29
C THR A 354 -16.33 7.99 -5.78
N ILE A 355 -16.75 8.28 -7.01
CA ILE A 355 -17.97 7.70 -7.60
C ILE A 355 -17.90 6.17 -7.60
N ILE A 356 -16.70 5.64 -7.86
CA ILE A 356 -16.48 4.19 -7.91
C ILE A 356 -16.40 3.58 -6.52
N PHE A 357 -15.81 4.29 -5.55
CA PHE A 357 -15.93 3.92 -4.15
C PHE A 357 -17.40 3.84 -3.71
N TRP A 358 -18.22 4.85 -4.04
CA TRP A 358 -19.61 4.96 -3.59
C TRP A 358 -20.52 3.88 -4.18
N ARG A 359 -20.41 3.64 -5.49
CA ARG A 359 -21.22 2.62 -6.19
C ARG A 359 -20.95 1.21 -5.67
N ASN A 360 -19.76 0.97 -5.10
CA ASN A 360 -19.39 -0.32 -4.53
C ASN A 360 -19.76 -0.45 -3.06
N THR A 361 -20.17 0.60 -2.35
CA THR A 361 -20.61 0.53 -0.94
C THR A 361 -22.12 0.37 -0.77
N THR A 362 -22.90 0.81 -1.76
CA THR A 362 -24.34 0.53 -1.87
C THR A 362 -24.59 -0.88 -2.41
#